data_AF-A0A968T217-F1
#
_entry.id   AF-A0A968T217-F1
#
_cell.length_a   1.000
_cell.length_b   1.000
_cell.length_c   1.000
_cell.angle_alpha   90.00
_cell.angle_beta   90.00
_cell.angle_gamma   90.00
#
_symmetry.space_group_name_H-M   'P 1'
#
loop_
_entity.id
_entity.type
_entity.pdbx_description
1 polymer ?
#
loop_
_entity_poly.entity_id
_entity_poly.type
_entity_poly.pdbx_seq_one_letter_code
_entity_poly.pdbx_strand_id
1 'polypeptide(L)'
;MDSRINKNLKDEKLAFVLPGGNKVAALCHLVRTAIRTAERKMITLHKTEPVPSYVLQYFNRLSDLFYLLAMVELKGKNIRPDKFMLFPSQKSKP
;
A
#
# COMPACT_ATOMS: atom_id res chain seq x y z
N MET A 1 -9.46 12.50 10.40
CA MET A 1 -8.74 12.16 9.15
C MET A 1 -9.66 11.32 8.28
N ASP A 2 -9.99 11.85 7.11
CA ASP A 2 -11.28 11.71 6.43
C ASP A 2 -11.77 10.28 6.15
N SER A 3 -12.96 9.99 6.69
CA SER A 3 -13.83 8.85 6.39
C SER A 3 -14.22 8.74 4.90
N ARG A 4 -13.91 9.75 4.08
CA ARG A 4 -14.20 9.78 2.63
C ARG A 4 -13.29 8.86 1.81
N ILE A 5 -12.00 8.75 2.15
CA ILE A 5 -11.05 7.94 1.38
C ILE A 5 -11.25 6.44 1.68
N ASN A 6 -11.47 6.10 2.95
CA ASN A 6 -11.59 4.70 3.40
C ASN A 6 -12.91 4.03 2.97
N LYS A 7 -13.94 4.82 2.62
CA LYS A 7 -15.24 4.31 2.17
C LYS A 7 -15.21 3.68 0.76
N ASN A 8 -14.17 3.99 -0.03
CA ASN A 8 -14.07 3.59 -1.44
C ASN A 8 -13.40 2.22 -1.71
N LEU A 9 -12.84 1.57 -0.69
CA LEU A 9 -12.07 0.31 -0.79
C LEU A 9 -12.73 -0.90 -0.07
N LYS A 10 -14.06 -0.88 0.12
CA LYS A 10 -14.75 -1.89 0.96
C LYS A 10 -14.61 -3.34 0.47
N ASP A 11 -14.42 -3.59 -0.82
CA ASP A 11 -14.56 -4.94 -1.38
C ASP A 11 -13.23 -5.67 -1.67
N GLU A 12 -12.08 -5.02 -1.47
CA GLU A 12 -10.78 -5.59 -1.90
C GLU A 12 -9.79 -5.92 -0.76
N LYS A 13 -10.21 -5.80 0.49
CA LYS A 13 -9.32 -5.95 1.66
C LYS A 13 -8.71 -7.34 1.87
N LEU A 14 -9.22 -8.38 1.21
CA LEU A 14 -8.85 -9.77 1.48
C LEU A 14 -7.74 -10.32 0.56
N ALA A 15 -7.31 -9.58 -0.45
CA ALA A 15 -6.29 -10.04 -1.39
C ALA A 15 -5.04 -9.16 -1.36
N PHE A 16 -3.87 -9.79 -1.47
CA PHE A 16 -2.62 -9.07 -1.66
C PHE A 16 -2.61 -8.43 -3.05
N VAL A 17 -2.54 -7.10 -3.11
CA VAL A 17 -2.43 -6.37 -4.38
C VAL A 17 -0.97 -6.37 -4.83
N LEU A 18 -0.73 -6.80 -6.07
CA LEU A 18 0.57 -6.74 -6.71
C LEU A 18 0.88 -5.29 -7.13
N PRO A 19 2.12 -4.82 -6.94
CA PRO A 19 2.51 -3.49 -7.38
C PRO A 19 2.51 -3.44 -8.92
N GLY A 20 1.62 -2.62 -9.50
CA GLY A 20 1.48 -2.58 -10.96
C GLY A 20 0.21 -1.88 -11.47
N GLY A 21 -0.28 -2.36 -12.62
CA GLY A 21 -1.49 -1.89 -13.30
C GLY A 21 -1.30 -0.66 -14.20
N ASN A 22 -0.69 0.42 -13.70
CA ASN A 22 -0.48 1.67 -14.44
C ASN A 22 0.85 2.30 -14.02
N LYS A 23 1.51 3.09 -14.90
CA LYS A 23 2.77 3.78 -14.59
C LYS A 23 2.68 4.62 -13.32
N VAL A 24 1.59 5.38 -13.16
CA VAL A 24 1.38 6.24 -11.98
C VAL A 24 1.20 5.40 -10.70
N ALA A 25 0.41 4.33 -10.77
CA ALA A 25 0.20 3.42 -9.64
C ALA A 25 1.51 2.70 -9.25
N ALA A 26 2.29 2.25 -10.22
CA ALA A 26 3.60 1.64 -10.01
C ALA A 26 4.59 2.61 -9.34
N LEU A 27 4.62 3.87 -9.76
CA LEU A 27 5.42 4.92 -9.11
C LEU A 27 4.96 5.17 -7.67
N CYS A 28 3.65 5.18 -7.41
CA CYS A 28 3.14 5.30 -6.04
C CYS A 28 3.59 4.13 -5.15
N HIS A 29 3.58 2.90 -5.68
CA HIS A 29 4.11 1.74 -4.98
C HIS A 29 5.64 1.82 -4.77
N LEU A 30 6.39 2.37 -5.71
CA LEU A 30 7.83 2.63 -5.55
C LEU A 30 8.11 3.66 -4.44
N VAL A 31 7.34 4.74 -4.38
CA VAL A 31 7.49 5.73 -3.30
C VAL A 31 7.14 5.09 -1.96
N ARG A 32 6.11 4.23 -1.90
CA ARG A 32 5.78 3.45 -0.69
C ARG A 32 6.93 2.56 -0.22
N THR A 33 7.68 1.91 -1.12
CA THR A 33 8.83 1.07 -0.72
C THR A 33 10.00 1.91 -0.20
N ALA A 34 10.24 3.10 -0.79
CA ALA A 34 11.22 4.05 -0.29
C ALA A 34 10.87 4.55 1.13
N ILE A 35 9.61 4.91 1.38
CA ILE A 35 9.13 5.35 2.71
C ILE A 35 9.27 4.23 3.75
N ARG A 36 8.86 3.00 3.42
CA ARG A 36 9.03 1.85 4.33
C ARG A 36 10.51 1.56 4.61
N THR A 37 11.39 1.85 3.66
CA THR A 37 12.84 1.71 3.87
C THR A 37 13.38 2.80 4.81
N ALA A 38 12.95 4.05 4.63
CA ALA A 38 13.29 5.14 5.54
C ALA A 38 12.77 4.86 6.96
N GLU A 39 11.52 4.41 7.10
CA GLU A 39 10.91 4.02 8.37
C GLU A 39 11.75 2.95 9.09
N ARG A 40 12.14 1.86 8.40
CA ARG A 40 13.01 0.82 8.99
C ARG A 40 14.34 1.40 9.48
N LYS A 41 14.98 2.30 8.70
CA LYS A 41 16.22 2.96 9.11
C LYS A 41 16.01 3.84 10.36
N MET A 42 14.89 4.57 10.42
CA MET A 42 14.55 5.40 11.57
C MET A 42 14.24 4.56 12.82
N ILE A 43 13.60 3.40 12.68
CA ILE A 43 13.38 2.47 13.80
C ILE A 43 14.72 1.93 14.32
N THR A 44 15.66 1.60 13.43
CA THR A 44 17.02 1.19 13.83
C THR A 44 17.74 2.32 14.55
N LEU A 45 17.66 3.56 14.03
CA LEU A 45 18.24 4.74 14.68
C LEU A 45 17.57 5.04 16.03
N HIS A 46 16.26 4.85 16.14
CA HIS A 46 15.51 5.07 17.38
C HIS A 46 16.00 4.18 18.54
N LYS A 47 16.63 3.04 18.24
CA LYS A 47 17.25 2.17 19.25
C LYS A 47 18.54 2.75 19.83
N THR A 48 19.26 3.58 19.07
CA THR A 48 20.53 4.19 19.49
C THR A 48 20.33 5.61 20.00
N GLU A 49 19.48 6.39 19.34
CA GLU A 49 19.16 7.77 19.68
C GLU A 49 17.64 7.96 19.63
N PRO A 50 17.00 8.51 20.68
CA PRO A 50 15.56 8.61 20.75
C PRO A 50 15.00 9.58 19.69
N VAL A 51 14.55 9.03 18.56
CA VAL A 51 13.76 9.76 17.56
C VAL A 51 12.35 10.04 18.10
N PRO A 52 11.77 11.23 17.88
CA PRO A 52 10.41 11.52 18.34
C PRO A 52 9.35 10.58 17.73
N SER A 53 8.48 10.02 18.57
CA SER A 53 7.50 9.00 18.16
C SER A 53 6.48 9.49 17.13
N TYR A 54 6.21 10.81 17.07
CA TYR A 54 5.30 11.39 16.08
C TYR A 54 5.85 11.25 14.64
N VAL A 55 7.17 11.25 14.47
CA VAL A 55 7.80 11.10 13.15
C VAL A 55 7.63 9.67 12.65
N LEU A 56 7.85 8.68 13.51
CA LEU A 56 7.64 7.26 13.18
C LEU A 56 6.17 7.00 12.78
N GLN A 57 5.22 7.56 13.54
CA GLN A 57 3.79 7.46 13.21
C GLN A 57 3.47 8.14 11.87
N TYR A 58 4.10 9.28 11.58
CA TYR A 58 3.91 9.99 10.32
C TYR A 58 4.35 9.16 9.11
N PHE A 59 5.53 8.55 9.15
CA PHE A 59 6.03 7.69 8.05
C PHE A 59 5.14 6.47 7.83
N ASN A 60 4.65 5.85 8.90
CA ASN A 60 3.70 4.75 8.80
C ASN A 60 2.42 5.19 8.05
N ARG A 61 1.81 6.33 8.44
CA ARG A 61 0.62 6.87 7.77
C ARG A 61 0.88 7.30 6.34
N LEU A 62 2.04 7.89 6.07
CA LEU A 62 2.44 8.32 4.73
C LEU A 62 2.53 7.12 3.79
N SER A 63 3.08 6.00 4.26
CA SER A 63 3.17 4.78 3.45
C SER A 63 1.79 4.24 3.04
N ASP A 64 0.78 4.38 3.91
CA ASP A 64 -0.61 3.99 3.62
C ASP A 64 -1.29 4.98 2.66
N LEU A 65 -0.97 6.27 2.74
CA LEU A 65 -1.44 7.28 1.80
C LEU A 65 -1.03 6.93 0.36
N PHE A 66 0.24 6.57 0.14
CA PHE A 66 0.71 6.18 -1.20
C PHE A 66 0.05 4.90 -1.74
N TYR A 67 -0.30 3.96 -0.84
CA TYR A 67 -1.10 2.81 -1.24
C TYR A 67 -2.51 3.21 -1.67
N LEU A 68 -3.18 4.05 -0.88
CA LEU A 68 -4.51 4.54 -1.21
C LEU A 68 -4.51 5.34 -2.51
N LEU A 69 -3.49 6.17 -2.74
CA LEU A 69 -3.33 6.93 -3.98
C LEU A 69 -3.20 6.01 -5.20
N ALA A 70 -2.38 4.96 -5.09
CA ALA A 70 -2.27 3.95 -6.15
C ALA A 70 -3.62 3.29 -6.45
N MET A 71 -4.40 2.93 -5.41
CA MET A 71 -5.70 2.28 -5.58
C MET A 71 -6.76 3.22 -6.17
N VAL A 72 -6.78 4.50 -5.74
CA VAL A 72 -7.69 5.51 -6.29
C VAL A 72 -7.38 5.79 -7.75
N GLU A 73 -6.10 5.87 -8.13
CA GLU A 73 -5.68 6.06 -9.51
C GLU A 73 -6.12 4.89 -10.42
N LEU A 74 -5.92 3.65 -9.96
CA LEU A 74 -6.38 2.47 -10.70
C LEU A 74 -7.90 2.47 -10.86
N LYS A 75 -8.64 2.80 -9.79
CA LYS A 75 -10.10 2.93 -9.82
C LYS A 75 -10.56 4.03 -10.79
N GLY A 76 -9.89 5.19 -10.79
CA GLY A 76 -10.20 6.30 -11.69
C GLY A 76 -10.04 5.94 -13.17
N LYS A 77 -9.09 5.05 -13.50
CA LYS A 77 -8.89 4.53 -14.87
C LYS A 77 -9.69 3.26 -15.17
N ASN A 78 -10.56 2.81 -14.26
CA ASN A 78 -11.28 1.54 -14.35
C ASN A 78 -10.37 0.31 -14.57
N ILE A 79 -9.11 0.38 -14.12
CA ILE A 79 -8.15 -0.72 -14.17
C ILE A 79 -8.32 -1.53 -12.89
N ARG A 80 -8.54 -2.85 -13.02
CA ARG A 80 -8.61 -3.76 -11.87
C ARG A 80 -7.18 -4.01 -11.35
N PRO A 81 -6.94 -3.88 -10.03
CA PRO A 81 -5.63 -4.22 -9.48
C PRO A 81 -5.37 -5.72 -9.60
N ASP A 82 -4.14 -6.07 -9.98
CA ASP A 82 -3.69 -7.46 -10.00
C ASP A 82 -3.63 -7.99 -8.57
N LYS A 83 -4.38 -9.05 -8.30
CA LYS A 83 -4.46 -9.68 -6.98
C LYS A 83 -3.64 -10.96 -6.99
N PHE A 84 -2.76 -11.11 -6.01
CA PHE A 84 -2.05 -12.35 -5.77
C PHE A 84 -3.05 -13.42 -5.33
N MET A 85 -3.16 -14.49 -6.12
CA MET A 85 -3.98 -15.65 -5.78
C MET A 85 -3.09 -16.65 -5.03
N LEU A 86 -3.38 -16.87 -3.75
CA LEU A 86 -2.80 -17.97 -2.99
C LEU A 86 -3.36 -19.28 -3.57
N PHE A 87 -2.55 -19.92 -4.42
CA PHE A 87 -2.81 -21.16 -5.15
C PHE A 87 -3.85 -21.03 -6.29
N PRO A 88 -3.62 -21.69 -7.45
CA PRO A 88 -4.70 -21.90 -8.39
C PRO A 88 -5.76 -22.72 -7.65
N SER A 89 -6.96 -22.16 -7.50
CA SER A 89 -8.12 -22.98 -7.20
C SER A 89 -8.14 -24.07 -8.27
N GLN A 90 -7.88 -25.31 -7.86
CA GLN A 90 -8.15 -26.50 -8.66
C GLN A 90 -9.66 -26.51 -8.89
N LYS A 91 -10.14 -25.70 -9.83
CA LYS A 91 -11.48 -25.85 -10.37
C LYS A 91 -11.45 -27.17 -11.11
N SER A 92 -12.05 -28.18 -10.48
CA SER A 92 -12.41 -29.46 -11.07
C SER A 92 -12.86 -29.25 -12.51
N LYS A 93 -12.13 -29.83 -13.47
CA LYS A 93 -12.70 -30.05 -14.80
C LYS A 93 -13.90 -31.01 -14.62
N PRO A 94 -15.00 -30.78 -15.36
CA PRO A 94 -16.18 -31.62 -15.30
C PRO A 94 -15.88 -33.05 -15.75
#